data_AF-N9VG02-F1
#
_entry.id   AF-N9VG02-F1
#
_cell.length_a   1.000
_cell.length_b   1.000
_cell.length_c   1.000
_cell.angle_alpha   90.00
_cell.angle_beta   90.00
_cell.angle_gamma   90.00
#
_symmetry.space_group_name_H-M   'P 1'
#
loop_
_entity.id
_entity.type
_entity.pdbx_description
1 polymer ?
#
loop_
_entity_poly.entity_id
_entity_poly.type
_entity_poly.pdbx_seq_one_letter_code
_entity_poly.pdbx_strand_id
1 'polypeptide(L)'
;VLETEQRHGRWQLLFPARLKPPFALFEGSPQLSRVYQMRLRRIEEMAYGITVRPGVTTPHAELREALPIERVPFVLEWAGWQEPWHPQRLTAQTPTQVASTTVGSTALPAGVCHRVGEGETLWRIADGLAREQGGDTYTLVLALHAQNLASLGPRGQLRPGSELRCPGPQHLQRYQAMTAAQRQAAVIALPR
;
A
#
# COMPACT_ATOMS: atom_id res chain seq x y z
N VAL A 1 31.26 43.13 -12.17
CA VAL A 1 31.49 44.53 -11.77
C VAL A 1 30.13 45.18 -11.70
N LEU A 2 29.71 45.66 -10.53
CA LEU A 2 28.40 46.31 -10.35
C LEU A 2 28.49 47.73 -10.89
N GLU A 3 27.58 48.12 -11.78
CA GLU A 3 27.55 49.48 -12.32
C GLU A 3 26.84 50.42 -11.32
N THR A 4 27.44 51.58 -11.07
CA THR A 4 26.89 52.59 -10.17
C THR A 4 26.74 53.91 -10.92
N GLU A 5 25.56 54.52 -10.87
CA GLU A 5 25.29 55.84 -11.46
C GLU A 5 24.89 56.82 -10.36
N GLN A 6 25.33 58.07 -10.47
CA GLN A 6 24.99 59.13 -9.52
C GLN A 6 23.79 59.92 -10.04
N ARG A 7 22.64 59.80 -9.36
CA ARG A 7 21.42 60.55 -9.69
C ARG A 7 20.97 61.41 -8.51
N HIS A 8 20.73 62.70 -8.79
CA HIS A 8 20.33 63.70 -7.77
C HIS A 8 21.26 63.75 -6.55
N GLY A 9 22.57 63.69 -6.78
CA GLY A 9 23.59 63.75 -5.73
C GLY A 9 23.70 62.49 -4.87
N ARG A 10 22.94 61.43 -5.15
CA ARG A 10 23.00 60.14 -4.43
C ARG A 10 23.52 59.05 -5.36
N TRP A 11 24.43 58.23 -4.85
CA TRP A 11 24.91 57.03 -5.54
C TRP A 11 23.83 55.96 -5.53
N GLN A 12 23.47 55.47 -6.71
CA GLN A 12 22.51 54.38 -6.86
C GLN A 12 23.22 53.18 -7.51
N LEU A 13 23.14 52.02 -6.85
CA LEU A 13 23.56 50.76 -7.45
C LEU A 13 22.52 50.37 -8.51
N LEU A 14 22.97 50.23 -9.76
CA LEU A 14 22.13 49.73 -10.83
C LEU A 14 22.25 48.20 -10.84
N PHE A 15 21.20 47.54 -10.34
CA PHE A 15 21.07 46.11 -10.54
C PHE A 15 20.67 45.88 -12.01
N PRO A 16 21.42 45.06 -12.78
CA PRO A 16 21.03 44.73 -14.13
C PRO A 16 19.62 44.12 -14.09
N ALA A 17 18.72 44.70 -14.87
CA ALA A 17 17.32 44.33 -14.91
C ALA A 17 17.19 42.85 -15.26
N ARG A 18 16.78 42.07 -14.25
CA ARG A 18 16.35 40.67 -14.34
C ARG A 18 17.28 39.79 -15.19
N LEU A 19 18.22 39.15 -14.50
CA LEU A 19 18.70 37.84 -14.92
C LEU A 19 17.47 36.96 -15.19
N LYS A 20 17.07 36.83 -16.46
CA LYS A 20 16.28 35.68 -16.90
C LYS A 20 17.10 34.48 -16.45
N PRO A 21 16.59 33.62 -15.57
CA PRO A 21 17.33 32.43 -15.17
C PRO A 21 17.76 31.70 -16.45
N PRO A 22 19.03 31.31 -16.60
CA PRO A 22 19.59 30.80 -17.86
C PRO A 22 19.06 29.40 -18.24
N PHE A 23 18.02 28.93 -17.58
CA PHE A 23 17.28 27.75 -17.94
C PHE A 23 15.81 28.16 -18.11
N ALA A 24 15.22 27.86 -19.25
CA ALA A 24 13.84 27.41 -19.22
C ALA A 24 13.89 26.07 -18.47
N LEU A 25 13.61 26.05 -17.16
CA LEU A 25 13.42 24.78 -16.45
C LEU A 25 12.05 24.26 -16.92
N PHE A 26 12.10 23.59 -18.07
CA PHE A 26 11.09 22.80 -18.72
C PHE A 26 9.85 23.57 -19.21
N GLU A 27 9.95 24.13 -20.42
CA GLU A 27 8.78 24.56 -21.23
C GLU A 27 7.86 23.39 -21.66
N GLY A 28 8.08 22.17 -21.17
CA GLY A 28 7.18 21.05 -21.31
C GLY A 28 6.93 20.43 -19.94
N SER A 29 5.66 20.18 -19.59
CA SER A 29 5.33 19.38 -18.43
C SER A 29 6.15 18.08 -18.45
N PRO A 30 6.63 17.60 -17.28
CA PRO A 30 7.41 16.36 -17.23
C PRO A 30 6.56 15.22 -17.79
N GLN A 31 6.85 14.83 -19.03
CA GLN A 31 6.17 13.74 -19.71
C GLN A 31 6.72 12.43 -19.14
N LEU A 32 5.88 11.74 -18.39
CA LEU A 32 6.21 10.41 -17.88
C LEU A 32 6.52 9.46 -19.04
N SER A 33 7.49 8.56 -18.87
CA SER A 33 7.83 7.59 -19.90
C SER A 33 6.63 6.69 -20.22
N ARG A 34 6.50 6.26 -21.49
CA ARG A 34 5.40 5.38 -21.92
C ARG A 34 5.28 4.11 -21.09
N VAL A 35 6.42 3.53 -20.72
CA VAL A 35 6.48 2.33 -19.88
C VAL A 35 5.87 2.60 -18.50
N TYR A 36 6.15 3.77 -17.93
CA TYR A 36 5.62 4.17 -16.63
C TYR A 36 4.11 4.46 -16.69
N GLN A 37 3.65 5.14 -17.75
CA GLN A 37 2.21 5.38 -17.96
C GLN A 37 1.41 4.08 -18.09
N MET A 38 1.93 3.10 -18.84
CA MET A 38 1.29 1.78 -18.97
C MET A 38 1.23 1.04 -17.63
N ARG A 39 2.27 1.19 -16.80
CA ARG A 39 2.30 0.59 -15.47
C ARG A 39 1.27 1.24 -14.54
N LEU A 40 1.15 2.56 -14.55
CA LEU A 40 0.15 3.27 -13.76
C LEU A 40 -1.27 2.87 -14.18
N ARG A 41 -1.54 2.83 -15.48
CA ARG A 41 -2.83 2.38 -16.02
C ARG A 41 -3.19 0.96 -15.55
N ARG A 42 -2.21 0.04 -15.57
CA ARG A 42 -2.43 -1.33 -15.08
C ARG A 42 -2.76 -1.36 -13.58
N ILE A 43 -2.16 -0.48 -12.79
CA ILE A 43 -2.46 -0.37 -11.35
C ILE A 43 -3.89 0.15 -11.16
N GLU A 44 -4.30 1.18 -11.90
CA GLU A 44 -5.66 1.71 -11.85
C GLU A 44 -6.71 0.68 -12.28
N GLU A 45 -6.42 -0.10 -13.32
CA GLU A 45 -7.27 -1.22 -13.76
C GLU A 45 -7.43 -2.28 -12.67
N MET A 46 -6.36 -2.63 -11.95
CA MET A 46 -6.43 -3.59 -10.85
C MET A 46 -7.10 -3.02 -9.60
N ALA A 47 -6.92 -1.74 -9.30
CA ALA A 47 -7.44 -1.11 -8.09
C ALA A 47 -8.91 -0.71 -8.20
N TYR A 48 -9.35 -0.25 -9.37
CA TYR A 48 -10.68 0.32 -9.57
C TYR A 48 -11.51 -0.43 -10.63
N GLY A 49 -10.94 -1.41 -11.34
CA GLY A 49 -11.66 -2.18 -12.36
C GLY A 49 -12.03 -1.41 -13.62
N ILE A 50 -11.49 -0.20 -13.81
CA ILE A 50 -11.87 0.70 -14.90
C ILE A 50 -11.03 0.37 -16.14
N THR A 51 -11.60 -0.37 -17.09
CA THR A 51 -11.00 -0.52 -18.43
C THR A 51 -11.41 0.67 -19.28
N VAL A 52 -10.53 1.68 -19.42
CA VAL A 52 -10.78 2.77 -20.38
C VAL A 52 -10.66 2.20 -21.79
N ARG A 53 -11.79 1.91 -22.45
CA ARG A 53 -11.79 1.57 -23.88
C ARG A 53 -11.16 2.73 -24.65
N PRO A 54 -10.13 2.51 -25.50
CA PRO A 54 -9.63 3.56 -26.37
C PRO A 54 -10.74 3.93 -27.35
N GLY A 55 -11.37 5.10 -27.17
CA GLY A 55 -12.48 5.56 -27.99
C GLY A 55 -13.56 6.35 -27.25
N VAL A 56 -13.56 6.38 -25.91
CA VAL A 56 -14.44 7.29 -25.17
C VAL A 56 -13.63 8.51 -24.74
N THR A 57 -13.71 9.57 -25.53
CA THR A 57 -13.41 10.93 -25.08
C THR A 57 -14.33 11.25 -23.91
N THR A 58 -13.80 11.24 -22.69
CA THR A 58 -14.40 11.98 -21.59
C THR A 58 -14.31 13.46 -21.95
N PRO A 59 -15.41 14.23 -21.95
CA PRO A 59 -15.32 15.66 -22.07
C PRO A 59 -14.52 16.17 -20.87
N HIS A 60 -13.54 17.02 -21.18
CA HIS A 60 -12.80 17.82 -20.23
C HIS A 60 -13.77 18.43 -19.22
N ALA A 61 -13.76 17.93 -17.98
CA ALA A 61 -14.26 18.70 -16.86
C ALA A 61 -13.20 19.76 -16.57
N GLU A 62 -13.51 20.98 -16.97
CA GLU A 62 -12.77 22.20 -16.65
C GLU A 62 -12.41 22.22 -15.16
N LEU A 63 -11.11 22.11 -14.88
CA LEU A 63 -10.58 22.45 -13.58
C LEU A 63 -10.60 23.99 -13.48
N ARG A 64 -11.63 24.53 -12.82
CA ARG A 64 -11.62 25.93 -12.37
C ARG A 64 -10.43 26.12 -11.42
N GLU A 65 -9.46 26.86 -11.92
CA GLU A 65 -8.78 27.97 -11.26
C GLU A 65 -8.47 27.78 -9.76
N ALA A 66 -7.22 27.45 -9.46
CA ALA A 66 -6.64 27.58 -8.14
C ALA A 66 -5.53 28.65 -8.15
N LEU A 67 -5.82 29.81 -7.56
CA LEU A 67 -4.85 30.70 -6.93
C LEU A 67 -5.22 30.78 -5.43
N PRO A 68 -4.30 31.14 -4.52
CA PRO A 68 -2.89 30.80 -4.40
C PRO A 68 -2.66 29.87 -3.19
N ILE A 69 -1.45 29.34 -3.06
CA ILE A 69 -0.96 28.69 -1.83
C ILE A 69 -0.83 29.79 -0.76
N GLU A 70 -1.93 30.18 -0.14
CA GLU A 70 -1.86 30.77 1.20
C GLU A 70 -1.50 29.65 2.17
N ARG A 71 -0.51 29.90 3.03
CA ARG A 71 -0.22 29.06 4.18
C ARG A 71 -1.48 29.03 5.04
N VAL A 72 -2.31 28.01 4.82
CA VAL A 72 -3.45 27.75 5.69
C VAL A 72 -2.87 27.48 7.08
N PRO A 73 -3.19 28.28 8.10
CA PRO A 73 -2.81 27.92 9.45
C PRO A 73 -3.46 26.56 9.70
N PHE A 74 -2.67 25.61 10.19
CA PHE A 74 -3.16 24.33 10.67
C PHE A 74 -4.41 24.58 11.50
N VAL A 75 -5.56 24.26 10.93
CA VAL A 75 -6.85 24.47 11.58
C VAL A 75 -6.84 23.52 12.76
N LEU A 76 -6.84 24.05 13.98
CA LEU A 76 -6.84 23.26 15.22
C LEU A 76 -8.08 22.33 15.29
N GLU A 77 -9.08 22.57 14.46
CA GLU A 77 -10.27 21.73 14.26
C GLU A 77 -9.99 20.41 13.51
N TRP A 78 -8.80 20.24 12.91
CA TRP A 78 -8.33 18.97 12.34
C TRP A 78 -7.62 18.08 13.36
N ALA A 79 -7.56 18.48 14.64
CA ALA A 79 -7.08 17.61 15.72
C ALA A 79 -7.96 16.35 15.94
N GLY A 80 -9.13 16.28 15.30
CA GLY A 80 -10.02 15.12 15.33
C GLY A 80 -10.15 14.33 14.03
N TRP A 81 -9.53 14.75 12.92
CA TRP A 81 -9.62 14.02 11.65
C TRP A 81 -8.58 12.89 11.63
N GLN A 82 -9.06 11.65 11.77
CA GLN A 82 -8.22 10.45 11.69
C GLN A 82 -8.29 9.81 10.31
N GLU A 83 -7.16 9.73 9.63
CA GLU A 83 -7.01 8.84 8.48
C GLU A 83 -7.09 7.37 8.94
N PRO A 84 -7.88 6.52 8.27
CA PRO A 84 -8.21 5.16 8.74
C PRO A 84 -7.04 4.16 8.75
N TRP A 85 -5.81 4.57 8.40
CA TRP A 85 -4.64 3.68 8.28
C TRP A 85 -3.41 4.09 9.10
N HIS A 86 -3.50 5.10 9.97
CA HIS A 86 -2.42 5.36 10.92
C HIS A 86 -2.71 4.71 12.30
N PRO A 87 -1.84 3.82 12.82
CA PRO A 87 -1.89 3.46 14.23
C PRO A 87 -1.51 4.70 15.05
N GLN A 88 -2.45 5.19 15.84
CA GLN A 88 -2.28 6.34 16.72
C GLN A 88 -1.05 6.16 17.61
N ARG A 89 -0.31 7.27 17.77
CA ARG A 89 0.80 7.38 18.71
C ARG A 89 0.31 8.12 19.95
N LEU A 90 0.72 7.61 21.13
CA LEU A 90 0.75 8.22 22.48
C LEU A 90 -0.58 8.09 23.27
N THR A 91 -0.60 7.85 24.58
CA THR A 91 0.27 8.37 25.65
C THR A 91 0.37 7.40 26.83
N ALA A 92 1.47 7.51 27.59
CA ALA A 92 1.72 6.79 28.83
C ALA A 92 0.51 6.81 29.79
N GLN A 93 -0.01 5.63 30.11
CA GLN A 93 -0.86 5.40 31.27
C GLN A 93 -0.17 4.36 32.16
N THR A 94 -0.04 4.74 33.43
CA THR A 94 0.35 3.95 34.61
C THR A 94 -0.22 2.53 34.55
N PRO A 95 0.52 1.48 34.97
CA PRO A 95 0.15 0.10 34.70
C PRO A 95 -1.04 -0.31 35.57
N THR A 96 -2.25 -0.19 35.04
CA THR A 96 -3.38 -0.98 35.51
C THR A 96 -3.54 -2.13 34.53
N GLN A 97 -3.25 -3.33 35.02
CA GLN A 97 -3.43 -4.59 34.32
C GLN A 97 -4.87 -4.70 33.81
N VAL A 98 -5.08 -4.35 32.54
CA VAL A 98 -6.23 -4.79 31.78
C VAL A 98 -5.75 -5.95 30.93
N ALA A 99 -6.28 -7.13 31.29
CA ALA A 99 -6.04 -8.39 30.64
C ALA A 99 -6.11 -8.22 29.12
N SER A 100 -5.04 -8.62 28.44
CA SER A 100 -5.01 -8.80 27.00
C SER A 100 -6.26 -9.57 26.58
N THR A 101 -7.20 -8.89 25.91
CA THR A 101 -8.24 -9.56 25.17
C THR A 101 -7.52 -10.22 24.01
N THR A 102 -7.19 -11.49 24.22
CA THR A 102 -6.78 -12.41 23.17
C THR A 102 -7.89 -12.35 22.13
N VAL A 103 -7.60 -11.72 20.98
CA VAL A 103 -8.32 -12.06 19.75
C VAL A 103 -8.07 -13.55 19.61
N GLY A 104 -9.09 -14.33 19.97
CA GLY A 104 -8.99 -15.77 20.02
C GLY A 104 -8.43 -16.22 18.68
N SER A 105 -7.33 -16.98 18.73
CA SER A 105 -7.06 -17.94 17.67
C SER A 105 -8.33 -18.76 17.56
N THR A 106 -9.21 -18.41 16.63
CA THR A 106 -10.29 -19.30 16.21
C THR A 106 -9.57 -20.47 15.58
N ALA A 107 -9.29 -21.47 16.40
CA ALA A 107 -8.55 -22.63 15.97
C ALA A 107 -9.37 -23.26 14.84
N LEU A 108 -8.77 -23.35 13.65
CA LEU A 108 -9.40 -24.08 12.56
C LEU A 108 -9.70 -25.50 13.04
N PRO A 109 -10.85 -26.08 12.67
CA PRO A 109 -11.17 -27.45 13.05
C PRO A 109 -10.02 -28.38 12.65
N ALA A 110 -9.59 -29.23 13.58
CA ALA A 110 -8.52 -30.20 13.32
C ALA A 110 -9.01 -31.20 12.26
N GLY A 111 -8.35 -31.23 11.10
CA GLY A 111 -8.76 -32.09 9.99
C GLY A 111 -8.51 -31.48 8.63
N VAL A 112 -9.30 -31.91 7.64
CA VAL A 112 -9.33 -31.34 6.29
C VAL A 112 -10.29 -30.14 6.30
N CYS A 113 -9.83 -28.95 5.94
CA CYS A 113 -10.72 -27.77 5.81
C CYS A 113 -11.18 -27.57 4.38
N HIS A 114 -10.40 -28.01 3.41
CA HIS A 114 -10.63 -27.63 2.02
C HIS A 114 -10.25 -28.75 1.06
N ARG A 115 -11.08 -28.96 0.05
CA ARG A 115 -10.76 -29.80 -1.11
C ARG A 115 -10.46 -28.88 -2.28
N VAL A 116 -9.27 -29.01 -2.85
CA VAL A 116 -8.77 -28.14 -3.91
C VAL A 116 -9.56 -28.39 -5.20
N GLY A 117 -10.24 -27.37 -5.69
CA GLY A 117 -10.89 -27.36 -7.01
C GLY A 117 -9.91 -27.11 -8.17
N GLU A 118 -10.44 -26.98 -9.38
CA GLU A 118 -9.62 -26.62 -10.54
C GLU A 118 -9.20 -25.14 -10.49
N GLY A 119 -7.93 -24.89 -10.82
CA GLY A 119 -7.38 -23.52 -10.89
C GLY A 119 -7.37 -22.78 -9.55
N GLU A 120 -7.49 -23.46 -8.41
CA GLU A 120 -7.36 -22.83 -7.10
C GLU A 120 -5.91 -22.58 -6.74
N THR A 121 -5.69 -21.54 -5.94
CA THR A 121 -4.36 -21.19 -5.42
C THR A 121 -4.40 -21.17 -3.90
N LEU A 122 -3.25 -21.44 -3.26
CA LEU A 122 -3.11 -21.37 -1.80
C LEU A 122 -3.59 -20.02 -1.27
N TRP A 123 -3.30 -18.96 -2.01
CA TRP A 123 -3.75 -17.60 -1.72
C TRP A 123 -5.27 -17.49 -1.69
N ARG A 124 -5.96 -17.97 -2.74
CA ARG A 124 -7.42 -17.85 -2.85
C ARG A 124 -8.14 -18.67 -1.78
N ILE A 125 -7.61 -19.84 -1.46
CA ILE A 125 -8.13 -20.71 -0.40
C ILE A 125 -7.93 -20.05 0.98
N ALA A 126 -6.72 -19.54 1.25
CA ALA A 126 -6.43 -18.84 2.50
C ALA A 126 -7.28 -17.58 2.69
N ASP A 127 -7.52 -16.81 1.62
CA ASP A 127 -8.38 -15.62 1.64
C ASP A 127 -9.83 -15.97 1.95
N GLY A 128 -10.35 -17.07 1.37
CA GLY A 128 -11.68 -17.60 1.72
C GLY A 128 -11.78 -17.98 3.20
N LEU A 129 -10.81 -18.78 3.68
CA LEU A 129 -10.77 -19.21 5.08
C LEU A 129 -10.60 -18.03 6.05
N ALA A 130 -9.83 -17.00 5.68
CA ALA A 130 -9.67 -15.78 6.47
C ALA A 130 -10.98 -15.02 6.65
N ARG A 131 -11.81 -14.96 5.60
CA ARG A 131 -13.13 -14.31 5.64
C ARG A 131 -14.15 -15.09 6.44
N GLU A 132 -14.11 -16.42 6.37
CA GLU A 132 -15.05 -17.29 7.07
C GLU A 132 -14.75 -17.40 8.57
N GLN A 133 -13.48 -17.54 8.93
CA GLN A 133 -13.07 -17.91 10.29
C GLN A 133 -12.43 -16.75 11.05
N GLY A 134 -12.18 -15.65 10.36
CA GLY A 134 -11.45 -14.49 10.87
C GLY A 134 -9.95 -14.75 10.90
N GLY A 135 -9.16 -13.81 10.38
CA GLY A 135 -7.71 -13.91 10.45
C GLY A 135 -7.00 -13.08 9.38
N ASP A 136 -5.67 -13.10 9.44
CA ASP A 136 -4.81 -12.47 8.44
C ASP A 136 -4.53 -13.48 7.31
N THR A 137 -4.87 -13.10 6.07
CA THR A 137 -4.68 -13.93 4.87
C THR A 137 -3.22 -14.39 4.72
N TYR A 138 -2.23 -13.53 4.98
CA TYR A 138 -0.82 -13.90 4.87
C TYR A 138 -0.43 -14.93 5.93
N THR A 139 -0.94 -14.79 7.16
CA THR A 139 -0.74 -15.78 8.22
C THR A 139 -1.28 -17.14 7.78
N LEU A 140 -2.49 -17.16 7.23
CA LEU A 140 -3.14 -18.39 6.76
C LEU A 140 -2.40 -19.03 5.58
N VAL A 141 -1.91 -18.25 4.61
CA VAL A 141 -1.11 -18.78 3.49
C VAL A 141 0.14 -19.49 4.02
N LEU A 142 0.89 -18.84 4.90
CA LEU A 142 2.12 -19.41 5.48
C LEU A 142 1.83 -20.66 6.30
N ALA A 143 0.79 -20.62 7.11
CA ALA A 143 0.39 -21.73 7.96
C ALA A 143 -0.12 -22.93 7.15
N LEU A 144 -0.95 -22.70 6.12
CA LEU A 144 -1.43 -23.73 5.21
C LEU A 144 -0.28 -24.36 4.42
N HIS A 145 0.65 -23.55 3.93
CA HIS A 145 1.84 -24.04 3.23
C HIS A 145 2.66 -24.93 4.16
N ALA A 146 2.98 -24.47 5.37
CA ALA A 146 3.78 -25.22 6.35
C ALA A 146 3.12 -26.55 6.75
N GLN A 147 1.82 -26.54 7.02
CA GLN A 147 1.06 -27.73 7.42
C GLN A 147 0.97 -28.78 6.30
N ASN A 148 0.95 -28.34 5.04
CA ASN A 148 0.71 -29.21 3.88
C ASN A 148 1.95 -29.40 2.99
N LEU A 149 3.16 -29.13 3.49
CA LEU A 149 4.41 -29.30 2.74
C LEU A 149 4.52 -30.68 2.07
N ALA A 150 4.13 -31.74 2.77
CA ALA A 150 4.17 -33.11 2.23
C ALA A 150 3.23 -33.30 1.01
N SER A 151 2.12 -32.57 0.95
CA SER A 151 1.13 -32.66 -0.13
C SER A 151 1.44 -31.72 -1.31
N LEU A 152 2.12 -30.60 -1.05
CA LEU A 152 2.37 -29.52 -2.04
C LEU A 152 3.56 -29.79 -2.97
N GLY A 153 4.33 -30.85 -2.74
CA GLY A 153 5.50 -31.18 -3.54
C GLY A 153 6.62 -30.12 -3.46
N PRO A 154 7.75 -30.33 -4.16
CA PRO A 154 8.93 -29.47 -4.03
C PRO A 154 8.72 -28.04 -4.57
N ARG A 155 7.70 -27.82 -5.39
CA ARG A 155 7.35 -26.52 -5.97
C ARG A 155 6.21 -25.81 -5.25
N GLY A 156 5.67 -26.36 -4.15
CA GLY A 156 4.57 -25.71 -3.44
C GLY A 156 3.25 -25.68 -4.24
N GLN A 157 3.10 -26.52 -5.26
CA GLN A 157 1.96 -26.49 -6.18
C GLN A 157 0.80 -27.33 -5.67
N LEU A 158 -0.39 -26.73 -5.69
CA LEU A 158 -1.64 -27.42 -5.40
C LEU A 158 -2.05 -28.30 -6.57
N ARG A 159 -2.53 -29.51 -6.26
CA ARG A 159 -3.13 -30.41 -7.24
C ARG A 159 -4.64 -30.38 -7.10
N PRO A 160 -5.41 -30.21 -8.18
CA PRO A 160 -6.86 -30.38 -8.14
C PRO A 160 -7.24 -31.75 -7.54
N GLY A 161 -8.27 -31.77 -6.71
CA GLY A 161 -8.76 -32.95 -6.00
C GLY A 161 -8.04 -33.27 -4.69
N SER A 162 -6.90 -32.63 -4.39
CA SER A 162 -6.16 -32.85 -3.14
C SER A 162 -6.89 -32.25 -1.93
N GLU A 163 -6.74 -32.87 -0.78
CA GLU A 163 -7.26 -32.35 0.50
C GLU A 163 -6.18 -31.55 1.24
N LEU A 164 -6.54 -30.34 1.67
CA LEU A 164 -5.71 -29.49 2.51
C LEU A 164 -6.11 -29.63 3.97
N ARG A 165 -5.12 -29.98 4.79
CA ARG A 165 -5.27 -30.02 6.24
C ARG A 165 -5.16 -28.63 6.85
N CYS A 166 -5.96 -28.40 7.87
CA CYS A 166 -5.97 -27.11 8.56
C CYS A 166 -4.71 -26.90 9.37
N PRO A 167 -4.19 -25.67 9.38
CA PRO A 167 -3.00 -25.36 10.16
C PRO A 167 -3.32 -25.47 11.64
N GLY A 168 -2.44 -26.18 12.36
CA GLY A 168 -2.52 -26.24 13.81
C GLY A 168 -2.26 -24.87 14.47
N PRO A 169 -2.66 -24.70 15.75
CA PRO A 169 -2.50 -23.44 16.48
C PRO A 169 -1.03 -23.00 16.57
N GLN A 170 -0.09 -23.94 16.62
CA GLN A 170 1.34 -23.64 16.67
C GLN A 170 1.85 -22.92 15.40
N HIS A 171 1.37 -23.33 14.22
CA HIS A 171 1.71 -22.65 12.97
C HIS A 171 1.12 -21.24 12.93
N LEU A 172 -0.15 -21.11 13.28
CA LEU A 172 -0.83 -19.81 13.33
C LEU A 172 -0.11 -18.84 14.26
N GLN A 173 0.19 -19.26 15.50
CA GLN A 173 0.83 -18.41 16.49
C GLN A 173 2.25 -17.99 16.06
N ARG A 174 3.01 -18.89 15.43
CA ARG A 174 4.35 -18.58 14.90
C ARG A 174 4.30 -17.43 13.88
N TYR A 175 3.34 -17.45 12.96
CA TYR A 175 3.24 -16.44 11.90
C TYR A 175 2.51 -15.17 12.36
N GLN A 176 1.61 -15.28 13.34
CA GLN A 176 1.00 -14.11 14.01
C GLN A 176 2.04 -13.28 14.78
N ALA A 177 3.08 -13.92 15.31
CA ALA A 177 4.19 -13.24 15.99
C ALA A 177 5.10 -12.42 15.04
N MET A 178 5.05 -12.68 13.73
CA MET A 178 5.80 -11.89 12.73
C MET A 178 5.12 -10.54 12.49
N THR A 179 5.87 -9.54 12.03
CA THR A 179 5.25 -8.29 11.56
C THR A 179 4.55 -8.50 10.20
N ALA A 180 3.65 -7.60 9.83
CA ALA A 180 2.96 -7.67 8.53
C ALA A 180 3.94 -7.69 7.34
N ALA A 181 4.96 -6.83 7.37
CA ALA A 181 6.00 -6.80 6.34
C ALA A 181 6.81 -8.10 6.28
N GLN A 182 7.11 -8.71 7.43
CA GLN A 182 7.81 -10.00 7.48
C GLN A 182 6.94 -11.13 6.92
N ARG A 183 5.64 -11.15 7.22
CA ARG A 183 4.71 -12.13 6.62
C ARG A 183 4.64 -12.00 5.11
N GLN A 184 4.52 -10.78 4.60
CA GLN A 184 4.50 -10.51 3.15
C GLN A 184 5.78 -10.99 2.48
N ALA A 185 6.94 -10.64 3.04
CA ALA A 185 8.23 -11.10 2.53
C ALA A 185 8.33 -12.63 2.54
N ALA A 186 7.85 -13.29 3.60
CA ALA A 186 7.85 -14.75 3.71
C ALA A 186 6.95 -15.41 2.65
N VAL A 187 5.78 -14.84 2.34
CA VAL A 187 4.89 -15.36 1.27
C VAL A 187 5.55 -15.21 -0.11
N ILE A 188 6.24 -14.10 -0.35
CA ILE A 188 6.97 -13.88 -1.60
C ILE A 188 8.10 -14.90 -1.77
N ALA A 189 8.73 -15.30 -0.68
CA ALA A 189 9.83 -16.27 -0.66
C ALA A 189 9.38 -17.74 -0.77
N LEU A 190 8.08 -18.03 -0.80
CA LEU A 190 7.60 -19.40 -0.98
C LEU A 190 7.98 -19.97 -2.36
N PRO A 191 8.33 -21.27 -2.43
CA PRO A 191 8.62 -21.94 -3.70
C PRO A 191 7.36 -21.94 -4.60
N ARG A 192 7.58 -21.83 -5.92
CA ARG A 192 6.54 -21.80 -6.96
C ARG A 192 6.79 -22.87 -8.02
#